data_AF-A0A960KXP4-F1
#
_entry.id   AF-A0A960KXP4-F1
#
_cell.length_a   1.000
_cell.length_b   1.000
_cell.length_c   1.000
_cell.angle_alpha   90.00
_cell.angle_beta   90.00
_cell.angle_gamma   90.00
#
_symmetry.space_group_name_H-M   'P 1'
#
loop_
_entity.id
_entity.type
_entity.pdbx_description
1 polymer ?
#
loop_
_entity_poly.entity_id
_entity_poly.type
_entity_poly.pdbx_seq_one_letter_code
_entity_poly.pdbx_strand_id
1 'polypeptide(L)'
;MQTTEKPVQHVKGGSFLVESHHADQVFTPEDFQEEHYMMAETAEQFIDSEIMPRMAELETCNNDLTASILKKAGDLGMLAAEIPESYGGLNLSKAAACLVSEKFSRTGGLIVSLGGHCGIGTMPITYFGTQEQKDRYLPKLATGELLAAYALTETSSGSDALSARTKAVLSADGSHYVLNGNKMWITNAGFADVFIVFAKIDGTDFSAFIVERN
;
A
#
# COMPACT_ATOMS: atom_id res chain seq x y z
N MET A 1 10.60 10.15 -30.67
CA MET A 1 9.36 10.95 -30.74
C MET A 1 9.41 11.98 -29.64
N GLN A 2 9.06 13.23 -29.90
CA GLN A 2 8.96 14.25 -28.84
C GLN A 2 7.75 13.92 -27.96
N THR A 3 8.01 13.50 -26.72
CA THR A 3 7.01 13.48 -25.65
C THR A 3 6.70 14.93 -25.31
N THR A 4 5.64 15.48 -25.90
CA THR A 4 5.08 16.76 -25.45
C THR A 4 4.31 16.49 -24.17
N GLU A 5 4.98 16.63 -23.01
CA GLU A 5 4.29 16.72 -21.74
C GLU A 5 3.29 17.89 -21.82
N LYS A 6 1.99 17.59 -21.71
CA LYS A 6 0.96 18.62 -21.60
C LYS A 6 1.23 19.41 -20.31
N PRO A 7 1.21 20.75 -20.34
CA PRO A 7 1.39 21.53 -19.11
C PRO A 7 0.29 21.16 -18.11
N VAL A 8 0.71 20.78 -16.89
CA VAL A 8 -0.21 20.38 -15.82
C VAL A 8 -1.07 21.58 -15.42
N GLN A 9 -2.35 21.56 -15.81
CA GLN A 9 -3.30 22.58 -15.40
C GLN A 9 -3.88 22.20 -14.04
N HIS A 10 -3.57 22.99 -13.01
CA HIS A 10 -4.06 22.72 -11.66
C HIS A 10 -5.55 23.03 -11.54
N VAL A 11 -6.37 22.00 -11.62
CA VAL A 11 -7.81 22.04 -11.32
C VAL A 11 -8.04 21.85 -9.83
N LYS A 12 -8.86 22.69 -9.20
CA LYS A 12 -9.21 22.55 -7.78
C LYS A 12 -10.15 21.37 -7.56
N GLY A 13 -9.90 20.55 -6.55
CA GLY A 13 -10.81 19.46 -6.16
C GLY A 13 -12.23 19.99 -5.88
N GLY A 14 -13.24 19.37 -6.50
CA GLY A 14 -14.65 19.74 -6.36
C GLY A 14 -15.13 20.90 -7.25
N SER A 15 -14.24 21.60 -7.97
CA SER A 15 -14.61 22.72 -8.84
C SER A 15 -15.56 22.33 -9.99
N PHE A 16 -15.54 21.08 -10.45
CA PHE A 16 -16.45 20.56 -11.49
C PHE A 16 -17.94 20.70 -11.17
N LEU A 17 -18.30 20.94 -9.90
CA LEU A 17 -19.68 21.21 -9.47
C LEU A 17 -20.17 22.63 -9.84
N VAL A 18 -19.24 23.57 -9.99
CA VAL A 18 -19.54 25.01 -10.15
C VAL A 18 -18.88 25.63 -11.39
N GLU A 19 -17.90 24.94 -11.98
CA GLU A 19 -17.13 25.37 -13.14
C GLU A 19 -17.23 24.33 -14.26
N SER A 20 -17.38 24.81 -15.51
CA SER A 20 -17.24 23.95 -16.69
C SER A 20 -15.76 23.67 -16.94
N HIS A 21 -15.44 22.41 -17.21
CA HIS A 21 -14.08 21.97 -17.48
C HIS A 21 -13.93 21.55 -18.93
N HIS A 22 -12.77 21.84 -19.51
CA HIS A 22 -12.41 21.45 -20.87
C HIS A 22 -11.75 20.07 -20.91
N ALA A 23 -11.76 19.41 -22.07
CA ALA A 23 -11.24 18.06 -22.21
C ALA A 23 -9.73 17.96 -21.93
N ASP A 24 -8.97 19.03 -22.16
CA ASP A 24 -7.54 19.13 -21.84
C ASP A 24 -7.24 19.21 -20.33
N GLN A 25 -8.27 19.33 -19.49
CA GLN A 25 -8.21 19.34 -18.04
C GLN A 25 -8.53 17.98 -17.41
N VAL A 26 -8.81 16.97 -18.25
CA VAL A 26 -9.20 15.63 -17.82
C VAL A 26 -8.15 14.65 -18.35
N PHE A 27 -7.68 13.78 -17.46
CA PHE A 27 -6.82 12.66 -17.86
C PHE A 27 -7.70 11.50 -18.34
N THR A 28 -7.45 10.99 -19.54
CA THR A 28 -8.17 9.83 -20.11
C THR A 28 -7.20 8.69 -20.44
N PRO A 29 -7.69 7.46 -20.73
CA PRO A 29 -6.82 6.37 -21.14
C PRO A 29 -5.97 6.68 -22.39
N GLU A 30 -6.45 7.54 -23.28
CA GLU A 30 -5.70 7.99 -24.45
C GLU A 30 -4.49 8.89 -24.11
N ASP A 31 -4.39 9.38 -22.87
CA ASP A 31 -3.24 10.13 -22.38
C ASP A 31 -2.15 9.24 -21.76
N PHE A 32 -2.38 7.93 -21.62
CA PHE A 32 -1.33 7.02 -21.14
C PHE A 32 -0.13 7.00 -22.10
N GLN A 33 1.07 7.00 -21.54
CA GLN A 33 2.34 6.92 -22.27
C GLN A 33 2.84 5.48 -22.28
N GLU A 34 3.80 5.19 -23.16
CA GLU A 34 4.40 3.86 -23.29
C GLU A 34 4.91 3.30 -21.96
N GLU A 35 5.56 4.13 -21.14
CA GLU A 35 6.05 3.75 -19.81
C GLU A 35 4.93 3.29 -18.85
N HIS A 36 3.73 3.86 -18.97
CA HIS A 36 2.59 3.46 -18.14
C HIS A 36 2.14 2.04 -18.53
N TYR A 37 2.18 1.70 -19.82
CA TYR A 37 1.82 0.37 -20.31
C TYR A 37 2.89 -0.68 -20.03
N MET A 38 4.17 -0.35 -20.11
CA MET A 38 5.27 -1.31 -19.89
C MET A 38 5.16 -2.05 -18.55
N MET A 39 4.86 -1.33 -17.47
CA MET A 39 4.71 -1.94 -16.15
C MET A 39 3.42 -2.78 -16.05
N ALA A 40 2.35 -2.33 -16.69
CA ALA A 40 1.08 -3.05 -16.73
C ALA A 40 1.19 -4.36 -17.54
N GLU A 41 1.92 -4.35 -18.65
CA GLU A 41 2.21 -5.54 -19.46
C GLU A 41 3.07 -6.54 -18.68
N THR A 42 4.07 -6.06 -17.94
CA THR A 42 4.87 -6.89 -17.03
C THR A 42 3.99 -7.54 -15.95
N ALA A 43 3.06 -6.78 -15.37
CA ALA A 43 2.09 -7.29 -14.42
C ALA A 43 1.17 -8.35 -15.04
N GLU A 44 0.64 -8.11 -16.24
CA GLU A 44 -0.21 -9.05 -16.95
C GLU A 44 0.50 -10.37 -17.25
N GLN A 45 1.75 -10.31 -17.74
CA GLN A 45 2.55 -11.51 -17.99
C GLN A 45 2.82 -12.29 -16.72
N PHE A 46 3.21 -11.61 -15.63
CA PHE A 46 3.42 -12.25 -14.33
C PHE A 46 2.15 -12.90 -13.80
N ILE A 47 1.00 -12.24 -13.94
CA ILE A 47 -0.29 -12.79 -13.53
C ILE A 47 -0.59 -14.08 -14.29
N ASP A 48 -0.52 -14.03 -15.62
CA ASP A 48 -0.87 -15.17 -16.47
C ASP A 48 0.10 -16.36 -16.27
N SER A 49 1.40 -16.10 -16.01
CA SER A 49 2.41 -17.16 -15.87
C SER A 49 2.55 -17.71 -14.45
N GLU A 50 2.47 -16.87 -13.41
CA GLU A 50 2.80 -17.24 -12.03
C GLU A 50 1.59 -17.29 -11.09
N ILE A 51 0.52 -16.54 -11.37
CA ILE A 51 -0.64 -16.41 -10.47
C ILE A 51 -1.79 -17.28 -10.95
N MET A 52 -2.25 -17.07 -12.20
CA MET A 52 -3.42 -17.76 -12.76
C MET A 52 -3.34 -19.30 -12.64
N PRO A 53 -2.21 -19.97 -12.90
CA PRO A 53 -2.10 -21.42 -12.73
C PRO A 53 -2.23 -21.90 -11.28
N ARG A 54 -2.04 -21.02 -10.29
CA ARG A 54 -2.05 -21.33 -8.85
C ARG A 54 -3.27 -20.77 -8.11
N MET A 55 -4.24 -20.18 -8.83
CA MET A 55 -5.41 -19.56 -8.21
C MET A 55 -6.20 -20.48 -7.28
N ALA A 56 -6.39 -21.75 -7.65
CA ALA A 56 -7.12 -22.70 -6.80
C ALA A 56 -6.41 -22.96 -5.45
N GLU A 57 -5.08 -22.94 -5.43
CA GLU A 57 -4.29 -23.10 -4.20
C GLU A 57 -4.28 -21.82 -3.36
N LEU A 58 -4.26 -20.65 -4.01
CA LEU A 58 -4.40 -19.36 -3.30
C LEU A 58 -5.72 -19.26 -2.54
N GLU A 59 -6.82 -19.74 -3.15
CA GLU A 59 -8.15 -19.74 -2.54
C GLU A 59 -8.30 -20.72 -1.36
N THR A 60 -7.29 -21.58 -1.08
CA THR A 60 -7.26 -22.38 0.16
C THR A 60 -6.61 -21.65 1.34
N CYS A 61 -6.42 -20.33 1.25
CA CYS A 61 -5.75 -19.51 2.28
C CYS A 61 -4.29 -19.91 2.51
N ASN A 62 -3.56 -20.25 1.44
CA ASN A 62 -2.14 -20.55 1.51
C ASN A 62 -1.30 -19.26 1.67
N ASN A 63 -1.00 -18.90 2.92
CA ASN A 63 -0.23 -17.71 3.28
C ASN A 63 1.21 -17.74 2.73
N ASP A 64 1.86 -18.89 2.75
CA ASP A 64 3.25 -19.02 2.29
C ASP A 64 3.34 -18.80 0.78
N LEU A 65 2.38 -19.34 0.02
CA LEU A 65 2.27 -19.08 -1.41
C LEU A 65 1.97 -17.61 -1.70
N THR A 66 1.05 -17.01 -0.94
CA THR A 66 0.70 -15.58 -1.10
C THR A 66 1.92 -14.69 -0.87
N ALA A 67 2.66 -14.90 0.22
CA ALA A 67 3.88 -14.16 0.53
C ALA A 67 4.96 -14.36 -0.54
N SER A 68 5.15 -15.59 -1.03
CA SER A 68 6.09 -15.91 -2.11
C SER A 68 5.75 -15.19 -3.42
N ILE A 69 4.47 -15.10 -3.77
CA ILE A 69 4.02 -14.36 -4.96
C ILE A 69 4.25 -12.86 -4.80
N LEU A 70 3.95 -12.28 -3.63
CA LEU A 70 4.23 -10.87 -3.37
C LEU A 70 5.73 -10.57 -3.47
N LYS A 71 6.59 -11.43 -2.92
CA LYS A 71 8.04 -11.28 -3.07
C LYS A 71 8.48 -11.29 -4.53
N LYS A 72 7.98 -12.22 -5.35
CA LYS A 72 8.23 -12.22 -6.81
C LYS A 72 7.73 -10.94 -7.49
N ALA A 73 6.59 -10.40 -7.06
CA ALA A 73 6.11 -9.11 -7.54
C ALA A 73 7.07 -7.96 -7.15
N GLY A 74 7.70 -8.05 -5.98
CA GLY A 74 8.78 -7.17 -5.52
C GLY A 74 10.02 -7.25 -6.41
N ASP A 75 10.46 -8.46 -6.78
CA ASP A 75 11.58 -8.66 -7.71
C ASP A 75 11.32 -8.02 -9.09
N LEU A 76 10.06 -7.89 -9.48
CA LEU A 76 9.61 -7.22 -10.71
C LEU A 76 9.34 -5.71 -10.52
N GLY A 77 9.59 -5.16 -9.33
CA GLY A 77 9.42 -3.73 -9.03
C GLY A 77 7.98 -3.30 -8.74
N MET A 78 7.02 -4.22 -8.65
CA MET A 78 5.60 -3.89 -8.48
C MET A 78 5.30 -3.35 -7.07
N LEU A 79 6.01 -3.85 -6.04
CA LEU A 79 5.87 -3.35 -4.67
C LEU A 79 6.61 -2.01 -4.47
N ALA A 80 7.59 -1.73 -5.32
CA ALA A 80 8.42 -0.53 -5.31
C ALA A 80 7.81 0.65 -6.08
N ALA A 81 6.70 0.44 -6.80
CA ALA A 81 6.14 1.38 -7.78
C ALA A 81 5.95 2.80 -7.22
N GLU A 82 5.37 2.94 -6.03
CA GLU A 82 5.03 4.25 -5.45
C GLU A 82 5.98 4.69 -4.32
N ILE A 83 7.07 3.94 -4.11
CA ILE A 83 8.11 4.28 -3.14
C ILE A 83 9.11 5.24 -3.81
N PRO A 84 9.63 6.28 -3.12
CA PRO A 84 10.64 7.15 -3.70
C PRO A 84 11.95 6.42 -4.02
N GLU A 85 12.63 6.83 -5.10
CA GLU A 85 13.89 6.23 -5.55
C GLU A 85 14.98 6.23 -4.48
N SER A 86 15.04 7.27 -3.64
CA SER A 86 15.99 7.38 -2.52
C SER A 86 15.89 6.24 -1.51
N TYR A 87 14.77 5.49 -1.52
CA TYR A 87 14.53 4.34 -0.66
C TYR A 87 14.42 3.02 -1.45
N GLY A 88 14.98 2.97 -2.67
CA GLY A 88 14.94 1.78 -3.52
C GLY A 88 13.63 1.57 -4.27
N GLY A 89 12.77 2.60 -4.33
CA GLY A 89 11.54 2.59 -5.09
C GLY A 89 11.73 3.00 -6.56
N LEU A 90 10.63 3.02 -7.32
CA LEU A 90 10.59 3.43 -8.73
C LEU A 90 9.95 4.81 -8.93
N ASN A 91 9.29 5.36 -7.91
CA ASN A 91 8.59 6.65 -7.95
C ASN A 91 7.70 6.84 -9.20
N LEU A 92 7.01 5.78 -9.60
CA LEU A 92 6.10 5.79 -10.74
C LEU A 92 4.91 6.71 -10.50
N SER A 93 4.35 7.20 -11.59
CA SER A 93 3.13 8.00 -11.55
C SER A 93 1.96 7.19 -10.97
N LYS A 94 0.99 7.87 -10.34
CA LYS A 94 -0.26 7.23 -9.90
C LYS A 94 -1.04 6.61 -11.06
N ALA A 95 -0.87 7.15 -12.27
CA ALA A 95 -1.46 6.60 -13.49
C ALA A 95 -0.88 5.21 -13.82
N ALA A 96 0.43 5.03 -13.72
CA ALA A 96 1.08 3.71 -13.87
C ALA A 96 0.61 2.73 -12.78
N ALA A 97 0.59 3.16 -11.51
CA ALA A 97 0.13 2.33 -10.41
C ALA A 97 -1.34 1.88 -10.58
N CYS A 98 -2.19 2.76 -11.11
CA CYS A 98 -3.58 2.45 -11.44
C CYS A 98 -3.67 1.31 -12.47
N LEU A 99 -2.90 1.38 -13.57
CA LEU A 99 -2.89 0.32 -14.59
C LEU A 99 -2.40 -1.02 -14.04
N VAL A 100 -1.36 -1.02 -13.20
CA VAL A 100 -0.90 -2.25 -12.53
C VAL A 100 -2.02 -2.84 -11.68
N SER A 101 -2.68 -2.02 -10.86
CA SER A 101 -3.82 -2.47 -10.04
C SER A 101 -4.98 -2.98 -10.89
N GLU A 102 -5.25 -2.37 -12.04
CA GLU A 102 -6.28 -2.81 -12.99
C GLU A 102 -5.99 -4.23 -13.48
N LYS A 103 -4.74 -4.54 -13.86
CA LYS A 103 -4.35 -5.89 -14.29
C LYS A 103 -4.52 -6.91 -13.18
N PHE A 104 -4.09 -6.59 -11.96
CA PHE A 104 -4.23 -7.48 -10.81
C PHE A 104 -5.69 -7.70 -10.38
N SER A 105 -6.66 -6.89 -10.81
CA SER A 105 -8.08 -7.09 -10.47
C SER A 105 -8.62 -8.48 -10.84
N ARG A 106 -7.97 -9.16 -11.80
CA ARG A 106 -8.27 -10.53 -12.23
C ARG A 106 -7.82 -11.63 -11.25
N THR A 107 -7.10 -11.28 -10.17
CA THR A 107 -6.42 -12.22 -9.26
C THR A 107 -7.19 -12.54 -7.97
N GLY A 108 -8.51 -12.28 -7.93
CA GLY A 108 -9.35 -12.65 -6.79
C GLY A 108 -8.93 -11.96 -5.49
N GLY A 109 -8.69 -12.73 -4.42
CA GLY A 109 -8.25 -12.17 -3.14
C GLY A 109 -6.81 -11.63 -3.14
N LEU A 110 -5.96 -12.02 -4.09
CA LEU A 110 -4.54 -11.66 -4.09
C LEU A 110 -4.31 -10.15 -4.28
N ILE A 111 -5.10 -9.47 -5.11
CA ILE A 111 -5.02 -8.01 -5.28
C ILE A 111 -5.28 -7.26 -3.97
N VAL A 112 -6.09 -7.84 -3.06
CA VAL A 112 -6.29 -7.26 -1.72
C VAL A 112 -5.01 -7.36 -0.90
N SER A 113 -4.25 -8.45 -1.03
CA SER A 113 -2.97 -8.61 -0.35
C SER A 113 -1.90 -7.65 -0.90
N LEU A 114 -1.83 -7.52 -2.23
CA LEU A 114 -0.95 -6.57 -2.91
C LEU A 114 -1.28 -5.12 -2.51
N GLY A 115 -2.54 -4.70 -2.66
CA GLY A 115 -3.00 -3.36 -2.31
C GLY A 115 -2.91 -3.07 -0.81
N GLY A 116 -3.13 -4.07 0.04
CA GLY A 116 -2.93 -3.98 1.48
C GLY A 116 -1.49 -3.66 1.85
N HIS A 117 -0.52 -4.27 1.15
CA HIS A 117 0.89 -4.00 1.35
C HIS A 117 1.34 -2.67 0.72
N CYS A 118 1.14 -2.46 -0.59
CA CYS A 118 1.64 -1.27 -1.30
C CYS A 118 0.92 0.01 -0.85
N GLY A 119 -0.39 -0.08 -0.60
CA GLY A 119 -1.22 1.04 -0.18
C GLY A 119 -1.13 1.26 1.33
N ILE A 120 -2.12 0.78 2.06
CA ILE A 120 -2.29 1.12 3.48
C ILE A 120 -1.16 0.62 4.39
N GLY A 121 -0.45 -0.44 4.01
CA GLY A 121 0.70 -0.97 4.78
C GLY A 121 1.97 -0.13 4.64
N THR A 122 2.30 0.32 3.43
CA THR A 122 3.57 1.00 3.14
C THR A 122 3.44 2.53 3.17
N MET A 123 2.35 3.08 2.64
CA MET A 123 2.19 4.53 2.47
C MET A 123 2.23 5.34 3.77
N PRO A 124 1.78 4.85 4.95
CA PRO A 124 1.96 5.58 6.20
C PRO A 124 3.42 5.87 6.52
N ILE A 125 4.33 4.92 6.26
CA ILE A 125 5.77 5.12 6.45
C ILE A 125 6.30 6.10 5.38
N THR A 126 5.89 5.92 4.12
CA THR A 126 6.29 6.81 3.01
C THR A 126 5.92 8.27 3.26
N TYR A 127 4.70 8.53 3.75
CA TYR A 127 4.21 9.88 3.96
C TYR A 127 4.66 10.48 5.30
N PHE A 128 4.56 9.71 6.40
CA PHE A 128 4.68 10.25 7.75
C PHE A 128 5.87 9.71 8.56
N GLY A 129 6.59 8.71 8.03
CA GLY A 129 7.77 8.17 8.69
C GLY A 129 8.88 9.22 8.84
N THR A 130 9.62 9.12 9.94
CA THR A 130 10.90 9.84 10.09
C THR A 130 11.92 9.34 9.09
N GLN A 131 13.01 10.07 8.88
CA GLN A 131 14.10 9.64 8.00
C GLN A 131 14.61 8.24 8.39
N GLU A 132 14.88 8.03 9.69
CA GLU A 132 15.34 6.74 10.22
C GLU A 132 14.34 5.59 9.95
N GLN A 133 13.04 5.83 10.14
CA GLN A 133 12.02 4.83 9.85
C GLN A 133 11.96 4.51 8.36
N LYS A 134 12.02 5.53 7.50
CA LYS A 134 11.99 5.35 6.05
C LYS A 134 13.20 4.55 5.56
N ASP A 135 14.40 4.91 6.01
CA ASP A 135 15.64 4.21 5.67
C ASP A 135 15.62 2.75 6.13
N ARG A 136 15.03 2.46 7.31
CA ARG A 136 14.93 1.11 7.86
C ARG A 136 13.93 0.22 7.11
N TYR A 137 12.74 0.74 6.81
CA TYR A 137 11.61 -0.08 6.37
C TYR A 137 11.38 -0.04 4.86
N LEU A 138 11.41 1.14 4.22
CA LEU A 138 10.97 1.27 2.82
C LEU A 138 11.79 0.42 1.83
N PRO A 139 13.12 0.30 1.92
CA PRO A 139 13.88 -0.56 1.00
C PRO A 139 13.47 -2.04 1.06
N LYS A 140 13.08 -2.51 2.25
CA LYS A 140 12.67 -3.90 2.48
C LYS A 140 11.21 -4.15 2.09
N LEU A 141 10.36 -3.13 2.25
CA LEU A 141 8.98 -3.17 1.76
C LEU A 141 8.97 -3.15 0.23
N ALA A 142 9.82 -2.34 -0.40
CA ALA A 142 9.94 -2.24 -1.86
C ALA A 142 10.26 -3.56 -2.56
N THR A 143 11.03 -4.43 -1.90
CA THR A 143 11.44 -5.74 -2.44
C THR A 143 10.55 -6.89 -1.97
N GLY A 144 9.65 -6.65 -1.01
CA GLY A 144 8.92 -7.72 -0.33
C GLY A 144 9.80 -8.59 0.59
N GLU A 145 11.00 -8.13 0.97
CA GLU A 145 11.75 -8.73 2.10
C GLU A 145 10.94 -8.63 3.39
N LEU A 146 10.25 -7.51 3.58
CA LEU A 146 9.21 -7.33 4.60
C LEU A 146 7.86 -7.15 3.91
N LEU A 147 6.84 -7.80 4.46
CA LEU A 147 5.45 -7.60 4.07
C LEU A 147 4.70 -6.81 5.14
N ALA A 148 3.74 -5.99 4.70
CA ALA A 148 3.10 -4.99 5.55
C ALA A 148 1.60 -5.24 5.68
N ALA A 149 1.07 -4.83 6.82
CA ALA A 149 -0.34 -4.82 7.15
C ALA A 149 -0.73 -3.52 7.86
N TYR A 150 -2.01 -3.18 7.80
CA TYR A 150 -2.58 -1.97 8.40
C TYR A 150 -3.66 -2.33 9.41
N ALA A 151 -3.45 -1.91 10.65
CA ALA A 151 -4.24 -2.33 11.80
C ALA A 151 -4.94 -1.14 12.47
N LEU A 152 -6.06 -0.74 11.87
CA LEU A 152 -6.92 0.35 12.34
C LEU A 152 -8.21 -0.14 13.00
N THR A 153 -8.98 -0.96 12.30
CA THR A 153 -10.31 -1.43 12.69
C THR A 153 -10.27 -2.28 13.97
N GLU A 154 -11.31 -2.14 14.80
CA GLU A 154 -11.54 -2.99 15.98
C GLU A 154 -12.99 -3.48 15.98
N THR A 155 -13.31 -4.47 16.82
CA THR A 155 -14.68 -5.00 16.94
C THR A 155 -15.71 -3.91 17.26
N SER A 156 -15.31 -2.85 17.98
CA SER A 156 -16.17 -1.72 18.35
C SER A 156 -16.04 -0.51 17.42
N SER A 157 -15.15 -0.51 16.43
CA SER A 157 -14.87 0.66 15.58
C SER A 157 -14.49 0.26 14.16
N GLY A 158 -15.44 0.47 13.23
CA GLY A 158 -15.25 0.40 11.77
C GLY A 158 -15.29 1.80 11.16
N SER A 159 -16.49 2.25 10.74
CA SER A 159 -16.68 3.59 10.15
C SER A 159 -16.26 4.72 11.09
N ASP A 160 -16.51 4.57 12.39
CA ASP A 160 -15.98 5.48 13.43
C ASP A 160 -14.59 5.02 13.89
N ALA A 161 -13.61 5.11 12.98
CA ALA A 161 -12.28 4.55 13.19
C ALA A 161 -11.51 5.19 14.35
N LEU A 162 -11.75 6.47 14.65
CA LEU A 162 -11.09 7.22 15.73
C LEU A 162 -11.58 6.80 17.13
N SER A 163 -12.69 6.06 17.21
CA SER A 163 -13.19 5.47 18.46
C SER A 163 -12.49 4.17 18.87
N ALA A 164 -11.34 3.86 18.25
CA ALA A 164 -10.46 2.77 18.68
C ALA A 164 -10.16 2.85 20.19
N ARG A 165 -10.13 1.67 20.82
CA ARG A 165 -9.94 1.47 22.26
C ARG A 165 -8.59 0.82 22.60
N THR A 166 -7.83 0.36 21.60
CA THR A 166 -6.44 -0.08 21.82
C THR A 166 -5.66 1.06 22.49
N LYS A 167 -5.04 0.77 23.62
CA LYS A 167 -4.28 1.73 24.42
C LYS A 167 -2.80 1.60 24.14
N ALA A 168 -2.09 2.71 24.21
CA ALA A 168 -0.63 2.77 24.29
C ALA A 168 -0.25 3.48 25.60
N VAL A 169 0.61 2.86 26.40
CA VAL A 169 1.10 3.44 27.66
C VAL A 169 2.61 3.46 27.63
N LEU A 170 3.23 4.59 27.94
CA LEU A 170 4.69 4.69 28.00
C LEU A 170 5.21 3.84 29.19
N SER A 171 6.23 3.03 28.94
CA SER A 171 6.90 2.23 29.97
C SER A 171 7.50 3.11 31.08
N ALA A 172 7.69 2.54 32.27
CA ALA A 172 8.17 3.27 33.44
C ALA A 172 9.58 3.87 33.25
N ASP A 173 10.41 3.27 32.39
CA ASP A 173 11.74 3.78 32.02
C ASP A 173 11.73 4.71 30.80
N GLY A 174 10.57 4.91 30.17
CA GLY A 174 10.40 5.77 29.00
C GLY A 174 10.96 5.20 27.68
N SER A 175 11.35 3.92 27.63
CA SER A 175 12.07 3.34 26.47
C SER A 175 11.15 2.84 25.36
N HIS A 176 9.91 2.44 25.68
CA HIS A 176 8.95 1.88 24.74
C HIS A 176 7.50 2.14 25.15
N TYR A 177 6.57 2.00 24.20
CA TYR A 177 5.13 1.97 24.47
C TYR A 177 4.64 0.52 24.60
N VAL A 178 3.82 0.26 25.62
CA VAL A 178 3.09 -1.00 25.77
C VAL A 178 1.70 -0.82 25.17
N LEU A 179 1.42 -1.57 24.10
CA LEU A 179 0.13 -1.56 23.44
C LEU A 179 -0.77 -2.67 23.99
N ASN A 180 -2.05 -2.37 24.25
CA ASN A 180 -3.03 -3.36 24.70
C ASN A 180 -4.38 -3.14 24.03
N GLY A 181 -4.84 -4.14 23.28
CA GLY A 181 -6.10 -4.12 22.54
C GLY A 181 -6.16 -5.24 21.49
N ASN A 182 -7.23 -5.26 20.70
CA ASN A 182 -7.42 -6.20 19.61
C ASN A 182 -7.78 -5.45 18.33
N LYS A 183 -7.16 -5.82 17.22
CA LYS A 183 -7.44 -5.28 15.90
C LYS A 183 -8.19 -6.34 15.08
N MET A 184 -9.11 -5.93 14.21
CA MET A 184 -10.05 -6.83 13.54
C MET A 184 -10.01 -6.67 12.02
N TRP A 185 -10.05 -7.80 11.31
CA TRP A 185 -10.02 -7.89 9.83
C TRP A 185 -8.75 -7.30 9.21
N ILE A 186 -7.60 -7.69 9.76
CA ILE A 186 -6.30 -7.19 9.30
C ILE A 186 -5.84 -8.02 8.11
N THR A 187 -5.92 -7.43 6.92
CA THR A 187 -5.37 -8.01 5.68
C THR A 187 -3.87 -8.28 5.86
N ASN A 188 -3.37 -9.38 5.29
CA ASN A 188 -2.00 -9.88 5.40
C ASN A 188 -1.54 -10.34 6.80
N ALA A 189 -2.39 -10.28 7.84
CA ALA A 189 -1.95 -10.58 9.21
C ALA A 189 -1.37 -11.99 9.42
N GLY A 190 -1.69 -12.95 8.55
CA GLY A 190 -1.11 -14.30 8.60
C GLY A 190 0.39 -14.34 8.31
N PHE A 191 0.90 -13.41 7.50
CA PHE A 191 2.26 -13.43 6.95
C PHE A 191 3.00 -12.08 6.97
N ALA A 192 2.34 -10.97 7.33
CA ALA A 192 3.00 -9.67 7.43
C ALA A 192 4.08 -9.66 8.53
N ASP A 193 5.15 -8.92 8.29
CA ASP A 193 6.27 -8.71 9.20
C ASP A 193 6.16 -7.38 9.94
N VAL A 194 5.52 -6.39 9.31
CA VAL A 194 5.35 -5.03 9.84
C VAL A 194 3.88 -4.64 9.83
N PHE A 195 3.42 -4.06 10.94
CA PHE A 195 2.06 -3.58 11.12
C PHE A 195 2.06 -2.09 11.42
N ILE A 196 1.21 -1.33 10.72
CA ILE A 196 0.86 0.03 11.12
C ILE A 196 -0.32 -0.06 12.07
N VAL A 197 -0.08 0.04 13.37
CA VAL A 197 -1.08 -0.14 14.43
C VAL A 197 -1.56 1.21 14.96
N PHE A 198 -2.87 1.39 15.04
CA PHE A 198 -3.48 2.57 15.68
C PHE A 198 -3.91 2.27 17.10
N ALA A 199 -3.52 3.15 18.02
CA ALA A 199 -3.83 3.10 19.43
C ALA A 199 -3.93 4.52 20.01
N LYS A 200 -4.51 4.64 21.22
CA LYS A 200 -4.58 5.91 21.94
C LYS A 200 -3.55 5.96 23.06
N ILE A 201 -2.65 6.93 23.01
CA ILE A 201 -1.75 7.22 24.13
C ILE A 201 -2.60 7.78 25.28
N ASP A 202 -2.45 7.19 26.46
CA ASP A 202 -3.22 7.52 27.67
C ASP A 202 -4.75 7.52 27.49
N GLY A 203 -5.24 6.82 26.46
CA GLY A 203 -6.66 6.72 26.12
C GLY A 203 -7.24 7.92 25.37
N THR A 204 -6.44 8.94 25.06
CA THR A 204 -6.91 10.17 24.38
C THR A 204 -6.27 10.36 23.01
N ASP A 205 -4.96 10.22 22.91
CA ASP A 205 -4.21 10.72 21.76
C ASP A 205 -4.06 9.64 20.69
N PHE A 206 -4.93 9.73 19.68
CA PHE A 206 -4.98 8.77 18.58
C PHE A 206 -3.70 8.84 17.73
N SER A 207 -2.90 7.78 17.81
CA SER A 207 -1.53 7.71 17.29
C SER A 207 -1.31 6.45 16.47
N ALA A 208 -0.41 6.53 15.49
CA ALA A 208 0.04 5.39 14.69
C ALA A 208 1.40 4.90 15.16
N PHE A 209 1.59 3.58 15.18
CA PHE A 209 2.81 2.90 15.61
C PHE A 209 3.25 1.92 14.53
N ILE A 210 4.56 1.87 14.26
CA ILE A 210 5.16 0.77 13.48
C ILE A 210 5.46 -0.36 14.46
N VAL A 211 4.85 -1.53 14.25
CA VAL A 211 5.00 -2.70 15.12
C VAL A 211 5.53 -3.86 14.28
N GLU A 212 6.69 -4.39 14.65
CA GLU A 212 7.27 -5.59 14.04
C GLU A 212 6.63 -6.84 14.65
N ARG A 213 6.49 -7.91 13.86
CA ARG A 213 5.87 -9.17 14.29
C ARG A 213 6.68 -9.92 15.37
N ASN A 214 8.00 -9.77 15.37
CA ASN A 214 8.94 -10.56 16.17
C ASN A 214 9.86 -9.69 17.02
#